data_AF-A0AAV4LD42-F1
#
_entry.id   AF-A0AAV4LD42-F1
#
_cell.length_a   1.000
_cell.length_b   1.000
_cell.length_c   1.000
_cell.angle_alpha   90.00
_cell.angle_beta   90.00
_cell.angle_gamma   90.00
#
_symmetry.space_group_name_H-M   'P 1'
#
loop_
_entity.id
_entity.type
_entity.pdbx_description
1 polymer ?
#
loop_
_entity_poly.entity_id
_entity_poly.type
_entity_poly.pdbx_seq_one_letter_code
_entity_poly.pdbx_strand_id
1 'polypeptide(L)'
;MYFVKQSGWIEVICGSMFSGKSEELIRRVNRARIAKQKVQVFKPSIDVRYHHSAVVSHNGTQEDAWAVDSAAVIMELVDPDTEVVAIDEVQFFDEQIIDVCNSLADRGLRVIVAGLDLDFRGKPFGPTPVLMAMAEYVDKLQAICVKCGNPANRTQRLINGHPAYASDPVILVGAAESYEARCRHCHEVPVRPAVHVSE
;
A
#
# COMPACT_ATOMS: atom_id res chain seq x y z
N MET A 1 -21.87 -33.58 -5.98
CA MET A 1 -20.81 -33.59 -4.96
C MET A 1 -19.62 -32.88 -5.58
N TYR A 2 -19.49 -31.57 -5.34
CA TYR A 2 -18.49 -30.76 -6.02
C TYR A 2 -17.35 -30.43 -5.06
N PHE A 3 -16.15 -30.50 -5.64
CA PHE A 3 -14.83 -30.40 -5.02
C PHE A 3 -14.71 -29.16 -4.15
N VAL A 4 -14.19 -29.35 -2.94
CA VAL A 4 -13.49 -28.29 -2.22
C VAL A 4 -12.27 -27.96 -3.08
N LYS A 5 -12.36 -26.91 -3.92
CA LYS A 5 -11.15 -26.25 -4.43
C LYS A 5 -10.38 -25.82 -3.18
N GLN A 6 -9.07 -26.08 -3.15
CA GLN A 6 -8.24 -25.48 -2.10
C GLN A 6 -8.54 -23.98 -2.07
N SER A 7 -8.95 -23.50 -0.89
CA SER A 7 -9.18 -22.09 -0.63
C SER A 7 -7.83 -21.40 -0.41
N GLY A 8 -7.84 -20.07 -0.39
CA GLY A 8 -6.65 -19.26 -0.15
C GLY A 8 -6.01 -18.69 -1.42
N TRP A 9 -5.70 -17.40 -1.38
CA TRP A 9 -5.03 -16.66 -2.45
C TRP A 9 -4.66 -15.26 -1.95
N ILE A 10 -3.80 -14.58 -2.70
CA ILE A 10 -3.38 -13.21 -2.45
C ILE A 10 -3.99 -12.29 -3.53
N GLU A 11 -4.55 -11.18 -3.07
CA GLU A 11 -5.01 -10.06 -3.90
C GLU A 11 -4.16 -8.83 -3.59
N VAL A 12 -3.53 -8.25 -4.60
CA VAL A 12 -2.76 -7.01 -4.45
C VAL A 12 -3.51 -5.85 -5.08
N ILE A 13 -3.77 -4.80 -4.29
CA ILE A 13 -4.31 -3.51 -4.72
C ILE A 13 -3.18 -2.49 -4.67
N CYS A 14 -2.66 -2.07 -5.81
CA CYS A 14 -1.50 -1.18 -5.88
C CYS A 14 -1.73 0.07 -6.73
N GLY A 15 -0.81 1.02 -6.66
CA GLY A 15 -0.86 2.28 -7.41
C GLY A 15 -0.35 3.48 -6.59
N SER A 16 -0.32 4.65 -7.22
CA SER A 16 0.16 5.89 -6.58
C SER A 16 -0.71 6.33 -5.40
N MET A 17 -0.28 7.35 -4.65
CA MET A 17 -1.20 8.05 -3.75
C MET A 17 -2.42 8.56 -4.52
N PHE A 18 -3.57 8.67 -3.83
CA PHE A 18 -4.86 9.13 -4.37
C PHE A 18 -5.51 8.23 -5.43
N SER A 19 -4.99 7.03 -5.69
CA SER A 19 -5.57 6.09 -6.66
C SER A 19 -6.75 5.26 -6.12
N GLY A 20 -7.16 5.47 -4.86
CA GLY A 20 -8.28 4.73 -4.25
C GLY A 20 -7.92 3.36 -3.67
N LYS A 21 -6.65 3.07 -3.36
CA LYS A 21 -6.23 1.77 -2.80
C LYS A 21 -6.98 1.38 -1.52
N SER A 22 -6.94 2.22 -0.49
CA SER A 22 -7.64 1.96 0.77
C SER A 22 -9.15 1.92 0.58
N GLU A 23 -9.71 2.72 -0.33
CA GLU A 23 -11.15 2.65 -0.68
C GLU A 23 -11.52 1.29 -1.25
N GLU A 24 -10.72 0.76 -2.19
CA GLU A 24 -10.94 -0.55 -2.78
C GLU A 24 -10.73 -1.69 -1.75
N LEU A 25 -9.74 -1.57 -0.87
CA LEU A 25 -9.52 -2.50 0.24
C LEU A 25 -10.74 -2.53 1.17
N ILE A 26 -11.20 -1.36 1.63
CA ILE A 26 -12.39 -1.22 2.49
C ILE A 26 -13.63 -1.79 1.79
N ARG A 27 -13.80 -1.55 0.49
CA ARG A 27 -14.91 -2.10 -0.29
C ARG A 27 -14.89 -3.64 -0.29
N ARG A 28 -13.72 -4.27 -0.44
CA ARG A 28 -13.58 -5.74 -0.40
C ARG A 28 -13.80 -6.31 1.00
N VAL A 29 -13.27 -5.66 2.04
CA VAL A 29 -13.50 -6.01 3.45
C VAL A 29 -15.00 -5.98 3.77
N ASN A 30 -15.70 -4.90 3.38
CA ASN A 30 -17.14 -4.78 3.61
C ASN A 30 -17.94 -5.87 2.90
N ARG A 31 -17.58 -6.22 1.67
CA ARG A 31 -18.22 -7.33 0.96
C ARG A 31 -18.02 -8.69 1.65
N ALA A 32 -16.83 -8.95 2.20
CA ALA A 32 -16.56 -10.17 2.96
C ALA A 32 -17.42 -10.24 4.24
N ARG A 33 -17.55 -9.12 4.97
CA ARG A 33 -18.42 -9.05 6.16
C ARG A 33 -19.90 -9.22 5.83
N ILE A 34 -20.39 -8.66 4.70
CA ILE A 34 -21.76 -8.90 4.22
C ILE A 34 -22.00 -10.39 3.93
N ALA A 35 -20.98 -11.09 3.43
CA ALA A 35 -20.98 -12.53 3.24
C ALA A 35 -20.80 -13.33 4.55
N LYS A 36 -20.78 -12.65 5.71
CA LYS A 36 -20.60 -13.20 7.07
C LYS A 36 -19.24 -13.85 7.30
N GLN A 37 -18.23 -13.48 6.52
CA GLN A 37 -16.87 -13.96 6.74
C GLN A 37 -16.21 -13.20 7.88
N LYS A 38 -15.41 -13.90 8.70
CA LYS A 38 -14.59 -13.25 9.72
C LYS A 38 -13.38 -12.57 9.07
N VAL A 39 -13.24 -11.26 9.28
CA VAL A 39 -12.21 -10.41 8.66
C VAL A 39 -11.36 -9.73 9.74
N GLN A 40 -10.04 -9.78 9.60
CA GLN A 40 -9.11 -8.95 10.38
C GLN A 40 -8.32 -8.03 9.46
N VAL A 41 -8.19 -6.76 9.86
CA VAL A 41 -7.50 -5.71 9.09
C VAL A 41 -6.27 -5.26 9.87
N PHE A 42 -5.13 -5.14 9.19
CA PHE A 42 -3.84 -4.74 9.77
C PHE A 42 -3.26 -3.55 9.01
N LYS A 43 -2.47 -2.74 9.73
CA LYS A 43 -1.67 -1.66 9.16
C LYS A 43 -0.35 -1.51 9.93
N PRO A 44 0.72 -1.01 9.30
CA PRO A 44 1.98 -0.77 10.00
C PRO A 44 1.85 0.41 10.96
N SER A 45 2.43 0.30 12.16
CA SER A 45 2.39 1.36 13.19
C SER A 45 3.04 2.68 12.74
N ILE A 46 3.97 2.63 11.79
CA ILE A 46 4.62 3.83 11.23
C ILE A 46 3.64 4.73 10.44
N ASP A 47 2.51 4.19 10.00
CA ASP A 47 1.49 4.96 9.28
C ASP A 47 0.56 5.72 10.24
N VAL A 48 1.01 6.92 10.66
CA VAL A 48 0.28 7.83 11.56
C VAL A 48 -0.51 8.92 10.82
N ARG A 49 -0.59 8.88 9.48
CA ARG A 49 -1.09 10.00 8.66
C ARG A 49 -2.57 10.34 8.85
N TYR A 50 -3.39 9.40 9.33
CA TYR A 50 -4.84 9.61 9.46
C TYR A 50 -5.41 9.18 10.83
N HIS A 51 -5.04 8.00 11.34
CA HIS A 51 -5.45 7.52 12.66
C HIS A 51 -4.56 6.36 13.13
N HIS A 52 -4.35 6.25 14.44
CA HIS A 52 -3.49 5.21 15.04
C HIS A 52 -4.14 3.80 15.04
N SER A 53 -5.46 3.72 14.86
CA SER A 53 -6.25 2.48 15.06
C SER A 53 -7.19 2.14 13.90
N ALA A 54 -7.10 2.85 12.78
CA ALA A 54 -8.00 2.66 11.65
C ALA A 54 -7.28 2.86 10.32
N VAL A 55 -7.75 2.13 9.31
CA VAL A 55 -7.51 2.43 7.91
C VAL A 55 -8.54 3.46 7.48
N VAL A 56 -8.07 4.59 6.95
CA VAL A 56 -8.92 5.69 6.51
C VAL A 56 -8.66 5.95 5.04
N SER A 57 -9.70 5.84 4.21
CA SER A 57 -9.61 6.28 2.83
C SER A 57 -9.61 7.81 2.76
N HIS A 58 -9.05 8.34 1.68
CA HIS A 58 -9.05 9.79 1.43
C HIS A 58 -10.47 10.39 1.30
N ASN A 59 -11.50 9.57 1.02
CA ASN A 59 -12.90 10.01 0.95
C ASN A 59 -13.62 9.96 2.31
N GLY A 60 -12.92 9.64 3.40
CA GLY A 60 -13.45 9.65 4.77
C GLY A 60 -14.09 8.35 5.24
N THR A 61 -14.04 7.28 4.44
CA THR A 61 -14.48 5.94 4.89
C THR A 61 -13.43 5.36 5.83
N GLN A 62 -13.85 4.74 6.93
CA GLN A 62 -12.95 4.20 7.96
C GLN A 62 -13.25 2.73 8.23
N GLU A 63 -12.20 1.97 8.49
CA GLU A 63 -12.27 0.59 8.97
C GLU A 63 -11.31 0.38 10.13
N ASP A 64 -11.79 -0.25 11.20
CA ASP A 64 -10.95 -0.60 12.35
C ASP A 64 -9.81 -1.53 11.91
N ALA A 65 -8.59 -1.19 12.32
CA ALA A 65 -7.39 -1.93 11.95
C ALA A 65 -6.40 -2.03 13.11
N TRP A 66 -5.75 -3.18 13.21
CA TRP A 66 -4.68 -3.44 14.16
C TRP A 66 -3.40 -2.81 13.65
N ALA A 67 -2.89 -1.80 14.38
CA ALA A 67 -1.56 -1.27 14.14
C ALA A 67 -0.52 -2.25 14.68
N VAL A 68 0.41 -2.67 13.82
CA VAL A 68 1.46 -3.65 14.15
C VAL A 68 2.84 -3.13 13.79
N ASP A 69 3.83 -3.44 14.61
CA ASP A 69 5.20 -2.96 14.44
C ASP A 69 6.01 -3.80 13.44
N SER A 70 5.58 -5.03 13.16
CA SER A 70 6.24 -5.93 12.20
C SER A 70 5.26 -6.93 11.59
N ALA A 71 5.64 -7.53 10.46
CA ALA A 71 4.83 -8.53 9.77
C ALA A 71 4.60 -9.79 10.63
N ALA A 72 5.59 -10.19 11.44
CA ALA A 72 5.50 -11.39 12.29
C ALA A 72 4.32 -11.33 13.27
N VAL A 73 4.03 -10.15 13.83
CA VAL A 73 2.92 -9.93 14.77
C VAL A 73 1.56 -10.23 14.13
N ILE A 74 1.42 -10.06 12.81
CA ILE A 74 0.18 -10.40 12.10
C ILE A 74 -0.14 -11.88 12.26
N MET A 75 0.85 -12.76 12.10
CA MET A 75 0.65 -14.22 12.26
C MET A 75 0.21 -14.60 13.67
N GLU A 76 0.68 -13.88 14.69
CA GLU A 76 0.32 -14.11 16.10
C GLU A 76 -1.10 -13.60 16.43
N LEU A 77 -1.53 -12.51 15.78
CA LEU A 77 -2.82 -11.87 16.04
C LEU A 77 -3.97 -12.42 15.18
N VAL A 78 -3.68 -13.18 14.11
CA VAL A 78 -4.73 -13.79 13.28
C VAL A 78 -5.43 -14.90 14.05
N ASP A 79 -6.72 -14.72 14.31
CA ASP A 79 -7.56 -15.69 15.00
C ASP A 79 -7.71 -16.98 14.20
N PRO A 80 -7.90 -18.14 14.86
CA PRO A 80 -8.03 -19.44 14.17
C PRO A 80 -9.21 -19.55 13.19
N ASP A 81 -10.29 -18.79 13.42
CA ASP A 81 -11.52 -18.77 12.63
C ASP A 81 -11.58 -17.60 11.62
N THR A 82 -10.48 -16.84 11.45
CA THR A 82 -10.40 -15.79 10.44
C THR A 82 -10.34 -16.36 9.04
N GLU A 83 -11.16 -15.83 8.14
CA GLU A 83 -11.25 -16.26 6.74
C GLU A 83 -10.59 -15.26 5.77
N VAL A 84 -10.57 -13.98 6.14
CA VAL A 84 -10.01 -12.90 5.32
C VAL A 84 -9.07 -12.05 6.17
N VAL A 85 -7.85 -11.84 5.66
CA VAL A 85 -6.87 -10.93 6.23
C VAL A 85 -6.66 -9.79 5.25
N ALA A 86 -6.87 -8.56 5.68
CA ALA A 86 -6.59 -7.37 4.89
C ALA A 86 -5.41 -6.59 5.50
N ILE A 87 -4.47 -6.12 4.68
CA ILE A 87 -3.27 -5.42 5.13
C ILE A 87 -3.12 -4.16 4.28
N ASP A 88 -3.21 -2.98 4.87
CA ASP A 88 -3.00 -1.71 4.17
C ASP A 88 -1.56 -1.18 4.37
N GLU A 89 -1.15 -0.30 3.45
CA GLU A 89 0.16 0.34 3.41
C GLU A 89 1.35 -0.63 3.45
N VAL A 90 1.26 -1.75 2.71
CA VAL A 90 2.23 -2.85 2.79
C VAL A 90 3.66 -2.48 2.42
N GLN A 91 3.87 -1.39 1.68
CA GLN A 91 5.20 -0.92 1.30
C GLN A 91 6.08 -0.53 2.49
N PHE A 92 5.49 -0.32 3.68
CA PHE A 92 6.21 0.02 4.91
C PHE A 92 6.61 -1.19 5.75
N PHE A 93 6.13 -2.40 5.43
CA PHE A 93 6.66 -3.61 6.05
C PHE A 93 8.00 -3.99 5.42
N ASP A 94 8.77 -4.81 6.13
CA ASP A 94 9.95 -5.48 5.61
C ASP A 94 9.55 -6.69 4.72
N GLU A 95 10.55 -7.38 4.17
CA GLU A 95 10.33 -8.51 3.26
C GLU A 95 9.59 -9.68 3.92
N GLN A 96 9.58 -9.79 5.25
CA GLN A 96 8.88 -10.86 5.97
C GLN A 96 7.37 -10.86 5.71
N ILE A 97 6.79 -9.71 5.30
CA ILE A 97 5.36 -9.66 4.94
C ILE A 97 5.03 -10.58 3.76
N ILE A 98 6.00 -10.87 2.88
CA ILE A 98 5.83 -11.77 1.75
C ILE A 98 5.58 -13.19 2.27
N ASP A 99 6.42 -13.67 3.18
CA ASP A 99 6.28 -15.00 3.78
C ASP A 99 5.00 -15.13 4.61
N VAL A 100 4.63 -14.08 5.33
CA VAL A 100 3.37 -14.01 6.09
C VAL A 100 2.16 -14.13 5.15
N CYS A 101 2.13 -13.38 4.05
CA CYS A 101 1.02 -13.44 3.09
C CYS A 101 0.89 -14.82 2.46
N ASN A 102 2.00 -15.44 2.05
CA ASN A 102 1.99 -16.80 1.49
C ASN A 102 1.52 -17.82 2.54
N SER A 103 2.06 -17.75 3.76
CA SER A 103 1.67 -18.67 4.83
C SER A 103 0.19 -18.60 5.18
N LEU A 104 -0.40 -17.39 5.16
CA LEU A 104 -1.84 -17.21 5.37
C LEU A 104 -2.65 -17.76 4.18
N ALA A 105 -2.21 -17.52 2.95
CA ALA A 105 -2.87 -18.06 1.76
C ALA A 105 -2.79 -19.60 1.72
N ASP A 106 -1.64 -20.20 2.04
CA ASP A 106 -1.43 -21.66 2.12
C ASP A 106 -2.32 -22.31 3.21
N ARG A 107 -2.65 -21.57 4.27
CA ARG A 107 -3.63 -21.99 5.31
C ARG A 107 -5.07 -21.91 4.83
N GLY A 108 -5.31 -21.42 3.62
CA GLY A 108 -6.62 -21.33 3.00
C GLY A 108 -7.33 -19.99 3.15
N LEU A 109 -6.64 -18.95 3.66
CA LEU A 109 -7.22 -17.63 3.89
C LEU A 109 -7.12 -16.76 2.64
N ARG A 110 -8.12 -15.90 2.45
CA ARG A 110 -8.06 -14.83 1.45
C ARG A 110 -7.25 -13.67 2.01
N VAL A 111 -6.12 -13.37 1.38
CA VAL A 111 -5.23 -12.27 1.80
C VAL A 111 -5.38 -11.11 0.83
N ILE A 112 -5.75 -9.93 1.34
CA ILE A 112 -5.91 -8.72 0.53
C ILE A 112 -4.88 -7.70 0.99
N VAL A 113 -3.92 -7.36 0.15
CA VAL A 113 -2.89 -6.38 0.45
C VAL A 113 -3.08 -5.11 -0.36
N ALA A 114 -2.90 -3.95 0.26
CA ALA A 114 -2.90 -2.66 -0.43
C ALA A 114 -1.62 -1.88 -0.14
N GLY A 115 -1.02 -1.28 -1.17
CA GLY A 115 0.22 -0.53 -1.00
C GLY A 115 0.70 0.24 -2.22
N LEU A 116 1.65 1.14 -2.02
CA LEU A 116 2.32 1.84 -3.11
C LEU A 116 3.19 0.86 -3.90
N ASP A 117 3.06 0.88 -5.23
CA ASP A 117 3.93 0.10 -6.13
C ASP A 117 5.28 0.80 -6.36
N LEU A 118 5.28 2.13 -6.35
CA LEU A 118 6.45 2.97 -6.54
C LEU A 118 6.58 4.02 -5.43
N ASP A 119 7.82 4.36 -5.08
CA ASP A 119 8.13 5.50 -4.23
C ASP A 119 8.03 6.84 -5.00
N PHE A 120 8.30 7.96 -4.32
CA PHE A 120 8.24 9.28 -4.94
C PHE A 120 9.25 9.49 -6.08
N ARG A 121 10.28 8.64 -6.19
CA ARG A 121 11.31 8.68 -7.22
C ARG A 121 10.91 7.82 -8.44
N GLY A 122 9.76 7.15 -8.36
CA GLY A 122 9.30 6.20 -9.37
C GLY A 122 10.09 4.88 -9.35
N LYS A 123 10.67 4.50 -8.20
CA LYS A 123 11.35 3.22 -7.99
C LYS A 123 10.44 2.23 -7.26
N PRO A 124 10.56 0.91 -7.49
CA PRO A 124 9.79 -0.09 -6.76
C PRO A 124 9.87 0.11 -5.25
N PHE A 125 8.73 0.11 -4.55
CA PHE A 125 8.68 0.44 -3.12
C PHE A 125 8.48 -0.81 -2.27
N GLY A 126 9.52 -1.15 -1.49
CA GLY A 126 9.43 -2.14 -0.43
C GLY A 126 9.02 -3.52 -0.98
N PRO A 127 8.19 -4.28 -0.26
CA PRO A 127 7.80 -5.64 -0.65
C PRO A 127 6.70 -5.69 -1.74
N THR A 128 6.03 -4.57 -2.04
CA THR A 128 4.90 -4.53 -2.99
C THR A 128 5.22 -5.17 -4.35
N PRO A 129 6.38 -4.93 -5.00
CA PRO A 129 6.70 -5.52 -6.30
C PRO A 129 6.77 -7.05 -6.27
N VAL A 130 7.26 -7.64 -5.17
CA VAL A 130 7.35 -9.10 -5.02
C VAL A 130 5.96 -9.66 -4.74
N LEU A 131 5.17 -9.02 -3.88
CA LEU A 131 3.78 -9.39 -3.65
C LEU A 131 2.97 -9.38 -4.96
N MET A 132 3.14 -8.36 -5.81
CA MET A 132 2.52 -8.30 -7.13
C MET A 132 2.92 -9.48 -8.03
N ALA A 133 4.17 -9.94 -7.96
CA ALA A 133 4.63 -11.05 -8.79
C ALA A 133 4.09 -12.41 -8.32
N MET A 134 3.84 -12.55 -7.02
CA MET A 134 3.38 -13.81 -6.42
C MET A 134 1.85 -13.94 -6.35
N ALA A 135 1.12 -12.83 -6.32
CA ALA A 135 -0.32 -12.85 -6.11
C ALA A 135 -1.12 -13.40 -7.30
N GLU A 136 -2.20 -14.11 -7.00
CA GLU A 136 -3.16 -14.60 -7.99
C GLU A 136 -3.94 -13.46 -8.65
N TYR A 137 -4.13 -12.34 -7.95
CA TYR A 137 -4.84 -11.17 -8.47
C TYR A 137 -4.07 -9.89 -8.18
N VAL A 138 -3.91 -9.05 -9.21
CA VAL A 138 -3.23 -7.75 -9.09
C VAL A 138 -4.07 -6.67 -9.76
N ASP A 139 -4.55 -5.72 -8.96
CA ASP A 139 -5.27 -4.54 -9.40
C ASP A 139 -4.37 -3.32 -9.26
N LYS A 140 -3.88 -2.80 -10.39
CA LYS A 140 -3.07 -1.59 -10.44
C LYS A 140 -3.95 -0.37 -10.75
N LEU A 141 -4.36 0.32 -9.69
CA LEU A 141 -5.22 1.49 -9.76
C LEU A 141 -4.45 2.73 -10.24
N GLN A 142 -5.18 3.62 -10.90
CA GLN A 142 -4.66 4.89 -11.39
C GLN A 142 -5.42 6.04 -10.75
N ALA A 143 -4.70 7.09 -10.37
CA ALA A 143 -5.29 8.35 -9.97
C ALA A 143 -5.50 9.26 -11.20
N ILE A 144 -5.84 10.53 -10.98
CA ILE A 144 -5.89 11.56 -12.05
C ILE A 144 -4.70 12.50 -11.89
N CYS A 145 -4.00 12.78 -13.00
CA CYS A 145 -2.85 13.68 -12.97
C CYS A 145 -3.28 15.12 -12.78
N VAL A 146 -2.84 15.75 -11.69
CA VAL A 146 -3.21 17.15 -11.38
C VAL A 146 -2.66 18.17 -12.37
N LYS A 147 -1.64 17.82 -13.15
CA LYS A 147 -1.04 18.70 -14.18
C LYS A 147 -1.77 18.66 -15.53
N CYS A 148 -2.29 17.50 -15.95
CA CYS A 148 -2.77 17.31 -17.33
C CYS A 148 -4.08 16.53 -17.46
N GLY A 149 -4.68 16.03 -16.37
CA GLY A 149 -5.93 15.26 -16.39
C GLY A 149 -5.81 13.81 -16.85
N ASN A 150 -4.66 13.39 -17.40
CA ASN A 150 -4.43 11.98 -17.79
C ASN A 150 -4.39 11.03 -16.59
N PRO A 151 -4.59 9.72 -16.79
CA PRO A 151 -4.38 8.72 -15.75
C PRO A 151 -2.97 8.83 -15.13
N ALA A 152 -2.93 8.91 -13.80
CA ALA A 152 -1.72 9.05 -13.01
C ALA A 152 -1.28 7.72 -12.44
N ASN A 153 0.03 7.49 -12.48
CA ASN A 153 0.68 6.27 -11.99
C ASN A 153 1.96 6.58 -11.18
N ARG A 154 2.13 7.83 -10.74
CA ARG A 154 3.25 8.30 -9.95
C ARG A 154 2.77 9.18 -8.82
N THR A 155 3.41 9.02 -7.67
CA THR A 155 3.33 9.97 -6.56
C THR A 155 4.41 11.03 -6.77
N GLN A 156 4.04 12.26 -7.09
CA GLN A 156 4.96 13.39 -7.05
C GLN A 156 5.07 13.88 -5.61
N ARG A 157 6.29 13.93 -5.10
CA ARG A 157 6.59 14.63 -3.86
C ARG A 157 7.08 16.04 -4.15
N LEU A 158 6.55 17.00 -3.40
CA LEU A 158 6.94 18.40 -3.45
C LEU A 158 7.46 18.83 -2.07
N ILE A 159 8.60 19.52 -2.05
CA ILE A 159 9.15 20.17 -0.86
C ILE A 159 9.16 21.66 -1.14
N ASN A 160 8.42 22.44 -0.36
CA ASN A 160 8.21 23.87 -0.60
C ASN A 160 7.69 24.18 -2.02
N GLY A 161 6.81 23.32 -2.56
CA GLY A 161 6.22 23.48 -3.90
C GLY A 161 7.12 23.03 -5.07
N HIS A 162 8.35 22.60 -4.82
CA HIS A 162 9.28 22.13 -5.84
C HIS A 162 9.46 20.61 -5.81
N PRO A 163 9.66 19.92 -6.96
CA PRO A 163 9.96 18.49 -6.98
C PRO A 163 11.11 18.09 -6.06
N ALA A 164 10.88 17.10 -5.19
CA ALA A 164 11.90 16.55 -4.31
C ALA A 164 13.05 15.90 -5.13
N TYR A 165 14.27 16.00 -4.62
CA TYR A 165 15.44 15.43 -5.29
C TYR A 165 15.48 13.92 -5.13
N ALA A 166 16.09 13.23 -6.10
CA ALA A 166 16.29 11.78 -6.07
C ALA A 166 17.04 11.28 -4.81
N SER A 167 17.90 12.14 -4.23
CA SER A 167 18.70 11.85 -3.03
C SER A 167 17.95 12.11 -1.72
N ASP A 168 16.74 12.69 -1.76
CA ASP A 168 15.99 12.96 -0.54
C ASP A 168 15.49 11.64 0.09
N PRO A 169 15.41 11.53 1.42
CA PRO A 169 14.99 10.28 2.08
C PRO A 169 13.59 9.85 1.64
N VAL A 170 13.40 8.54 1.43
CA VAL A 170 12.13 7.97 0.95
C VAL A 170 10.98 8.20 1.93
N ILE A 171 11.26 7.97 3.21
CA ILE A 171 10.34 8.17 4.32
C ILE A 171 10.83 9.41 5.06
N LEU A 172 9.97 10.41 5.19
CA LEU A 172 10.24 11.60 5.96
C LEU A 172 8.96 11.97 6.70
N VAL A 173 9.11 12.36 7.96
CA VAL A 173 8.01 12.76 8.83
C VAL A 173 8.33 14.19 9.28
N GLY A 174 7.42 15.14 9.03
CA GLY A 174 7.48 16.47 9.65
C GLY A 174 8.00 17.64 8.81
N ALA A 175 8.14 17.51 7.49
CA ALA A 175 8.38 18.68 6.61
C ALA A 175 7.06 19.25 6.06
N ALA A 176 7.06 20.51 5.61
CA ALA A 176 5.98 21.10 4.79
C ALA A 176 6.02 20.51 3.37
N GLU A 177 5.89 19.20 3.29
CA GLU A 177 5.85 18.44 2.06
C GLU A 177 4.41 18.19 1.64
N SER A 178 4.19 18.11 0.34
CA SER A 178 2.93 17.70 -0.23
C SER A 178 3.14 16.60 -1.24
N TYR A 179 2.09 15.80 -1.41
CA TYR A 179 2.06 14.71 -2.37
C TYR A 179 0.91 14.93 -3.32
N GLU A 180 1.14 14.69 -4.60
CA GLU A 180 0.11 14.76 -5.63
C GLU A 180 0.28 13.65 -6.68
N ALA A 181 -0.82 13.22 -7.28
CA ALA A 181 -0.78 12.22 -8.33
C ALA A 181 -0.37 12.83 -9.68
N ARG A 182 0.62 12.23 -10.35
CA ARG A 182 1.04 12.62 -11.70
C ARG A 182 1.14 11.43 -12.66
N CYS A 183 0.95 11.70 -13.95
CA CYS A 183 1.26 10.74 -15.00
C CYS A 183 2.78 10.65 -15.21
N ARG A 184 3.23 9.63 -15.95
CA ARG A 184 4.64 9.41 -16.30
C ARG A 184 5.34 10.66 -16.85
N HIS A 185 4.66 11.43 -17.71
CA HIS A 185 5.26 12.58 -18.40
C HIS A 185 5.36 13.84 -17.53
N CYS A 186 4.43 14.03 -16.60
CA CYS A 186 4.40 15.19 -15.72
C CYS A 186 5.21 14.98 -14.42
N HIS A 187 5.64 13.75 -14.15
CA HIS A 187 6.40 13.40 -12.97
C HIS A 187 7.87 13.78 -13.12
N GLU A 188 8.38 14.50 -12.13
CA GLU A 188 9.70 15.11 -12.15
C GLU A 188 10.48 14.68 -10.90
N VAL A 189 11.71 14.20 -11.11
CA VAL A 189 12.63 13.80 -10.04
C VAL A 189 14.00 14.37 -10.37
N PRO A 190 14.30 15.61 -9.96
CA PRO A 190 15.59 16.23 -10.24
C PRO A 190 16.73 15.52 -9.49
N VAL A 191 17.93 15.60 -10.06
CA VAL A 191 19.18 15.20 -9.41
C VAL A 191 19.85 16.47 -8.89
N ARG A 192 20.39 16.45 -7.66
CA ARG A 192 21.13 17.60 -7.12
C ARG A 192 22.32 17.91 -8.04
N PRO A 193 22.58 19.17 -8.40
CA PRO A 193 23.79 19.53 -9.12
C PRO A 193 25.02 19.06 -8.34
N ALA A 194 26.03 18.55 -9.03
CA ALA A 194 27.31 18.25 -8.39
C ALA A 194 27.86 19.53 -7.77
N VAL A 195 28.22 19.49 -6.49
CA VAL A 195 28.90 20.60 -5.83
C VAL A 195 30.30 20.64 -6.42
N HIS A 196 30.56 21.56 -7.36
CA HIS A 196 31.92 21.90 -7.72
C HIS A 196 32.53 22.60 -6.52
N VAL A 197 33.34 21.87 -5.75
CA VAL A 197 34.24 22.49 -4.77
C VAL A 197 35.31 23.19 -5.59
N SER A 198 35.21 24.51 -5.69
CA SER A 198 36.33 25.33 -6.15
C SER A 198 37.43 25.21 -5.09
N GLU A 199 38.56 24.60 -5.47
CA GLU A 199 39.82 24.67 -4.72
C GLU A 199 40.34 26.12 -4.64
#